data_AF-A0A7C6JB56-F1
#
_entry.id   AF-A0A7C6JB56-F1
#
_cell.length_a   1.000
_cell.length_b   1.000
_cell.length_c   1.000
_cell.angle_alpha   90.00
_cell.angle_beta   90.00
_cell.angle_gamma   90.00
#
_symmetry.space_group_name_H-M   'P 1'
#
loop_
_entity.id
_entity.type
_entity.pdbx_description
1 polymer ?
#
loop_
_entity_poly.entity_id
_entity_poly.type
_entity_poly.pdbx_seq_one_letter_code
_entity_poly.pdbx_strand_id
1 'polypeptide(L)'
;MIPEVLVNVMRSGIVESRHRGHLVAVDAKGQVIYSLGDPKAVTFWRSAAKPLQALPLVEEGGIEFFGLTAQELAVICSSHGGETEHIQAVASI
;
A
#
# COMPACT_ATOMS: atom_id res chain seq x y z
N MET A 1 20.10 14.39 -4.87
CA MET A 1 19.44 15.25 -3.86
C MET A 1 19.13 14.38 -2.63
N ILE A 2 19.31 14.87 -1.41
CA ILE A 2 18.98 14.10 -0.20
C ILE A 2 17.45 14.11 -0.04
N PRO A 3 16.75 12.97 0.10
CA PRO A 3 15.29 12.93 0.26
C PRO A 3 14.82 13.65 1.53
N GLU A 4 13.57 14.11 1.53
CA GLU A 4 13.00 14.91 2.62
C GLU A 4 12.78 14.10 3.89
N VAL A 5 12.86 14.73 5.07
CA VAL A 5 12.52 14.06 6.33
C VAL A 5 10.99 13.96 6.43
N LEU A 6 10.47 12.74 6.32
CA LEU A 6 9.03 12.48 6.39
C LEU A 6 8.57 12.12 7.81
N VAL A 7 9.42 11.46 8.59
CA VAL A 7 9.10 11.01 9.94
C VAL A 7 10.26 11.27 10.89
N ASN A 8 9.98 11.89 12.03
CA ASN A 8 10.88 11.97 13.18
C ASN A 8 10.41 10.97 14.24
N VAL A 9 11.28 10.05 14.64
CA VAL A 9 11.05 9.18 15.79
C VAL A 9 11.62 9.85 17.03
N MET A 10 10.79 10.01 18.05
CA MET A 10 11.12 10.73 19.28
C MET A 10 11.44 9.73 20.41
N ARG A 11 12.49 9.98 21.19
CA ARG A 11 12.76 9.30 22.46
C ARG A 11 13.00 10.35 23.54
N SER A 12 12.20 10.31 24.61
CA SER A 12 12.31 11.24 25.74
C SER A 12 12.35 12.72 25.33
N GLY A 13 11.54 13.10 24.34
CA GLY A 13 11.44 14.49 23.85
C GLY A 13 12.51 14.92 22.85
N ILE A 14 13.46 14.05 22.48
CA ILE A 14 14.52 14.32 21.51
C ILE A 14 14.28 13.50 20.24
N VAL A 15 14.60 14.06 19.07
CA VAL A 15 14.60 13.31 17.80
C VAL A 15 15.73 12.29 17.83
N GLU A 16 15.37 11.01 17.97
CA GLU A 16 16.32 9.90 17.96
C GLU A 16 16.66 9.47 16.52
N SER A 17 15.68 9.43 15.62
CA SER A 17 15.86 8.94 14.25
C SER A 17 15.01 9.73 13.25
N ARG A 18 15.51 9.81 12.02
CA ARG A 18 14.85 10.51 10.90
C ARG A 18 14.69 9.55 9.72
N HIS A 19 13.46 9.33 9.28
CA HIS A 19 13.18 8.56 8.07
C HIS A 19 12.96 9.52 6.91
N ARG A 20 13.76 9.35 5.87
CA ARG A 20 13.73 10.20 4.68
C ARG A 20 13.04 9.50 3.52
N GLY A 21 12.35 10.26 2.69
CA GLY A 21 11.66 9.72 1.53
C GLY A 21 11.07 10.79 0.61
N HIS A 22 10.22 10.32 -0.29
CA HIS A 22 9.43 11.12 -1.20
C HIS A 22 7.95 10.81 -0.97
N LEU A 23 7.11 11.83 -0.99
CA LEU A 23 5.66 11.70 -0.81
C LEU A 23 4.96 12.42 -1.94
N VAL A 24 3.95 11.78 -2.52
CA VAL A 24 3.06 12.37 -3.51
C VAL A 24 1.63 11.95 -3.18
N ALA A 25 0.70 12.90 -3.20
CA ALA A 25 -0.73 12.67 -3.13
C ALA A 25 -1.35 13.11 -4.45
N VAL A 26 -2.20 12.25 -5.01
CA VAL A 26 -2.91 12.49 -6.27
C VAL A 26 -4.42 12.40 -6.06
N ASP A 27 -5.18 13.15 -6.85
CA ASP A 27 -6.63 13.00 -6.92
C ASP A 27 -7.04 11.81 -7.81
N ALA A 28 -8.35 11.56 -7.91
CA ALA A 28 -8.89 10.48 -8.75
C ALA A 28 -8.67 10.69 -10.26
N LYS A 29 -8.30 11.89 -10.71
CA LYS A 29 -7.92 12.20 -12.09
C LYS A 29 -6.41 12.06 -12.33
N GLY A 30 -5.65 11.69 -11.30
CA GLY A 30 -4.19 11.56 -11.36
C GLY A 30 -3.45 12.90 -11.23
N GLN A 31 -4.13 13.99 -10.85
CA GLN A 31 -3.48 15.28 -10.64
C GLN A 31 -2.79 15.31 -9.28
N VAL A 32 -1.54 15.77 -9.23
CA VAL A 32 -0.80 15.95 -7.98
C VAL A 32 -1.43 17.09 -7.18
N ILE A 33 -1.94 16.78 -5.99
CA ILE A 33 -2.52 17.76 -5.06
C ILE A 33 -1.55 18.15 -3.94
N TYR A 34 -0.54 17.31 -3.67
CA TYR A 34 0.52 17.59 -2.72
C TYR A 34 1.75 16.74 -3.02
N SER A 35 2.96 17.28 -2.77
CA SER A 35 4.20 16.52 -2.86
C SER A 35 5.27 17.05 -1.91
N LEU A 36 6.11 16.15 -1.41
CA LEU A 36 7.30 16.46 -0.61
C LEU A 36 8.48 15.60 -1.11
N GLY A 37 9.60 16.26 -1.46
CA GLY A 37 10.73 15.62 -2.15
C GLY A 37 10.53 15.56 -3.68
N ASP A 38 11.01 14.51 -4.33
CA ASP A 38 10.91 14.32 -5.78
C ASP A 38 9.75 13.36 -6.14
N PRO A 39 8.59 13.86 -6.63
CA PRO A 39 7.46 13.02 -7.02
C PRO A 39 7.73 12.17 -8.27
N LYS A 40 8.85 12.40 -8.98
CA LYS A 40 9.27 11.62 -10.15
C LYS A 40 10.37 10.61 -9.83
N ALA A 41 10.73 10.46 -8.55
CA ALA A 41 11.71 9.49 -8.13
C ALA A 41 11.26 8.06 -8.51
N VAL A 42 12.14 7.33 -9.19
CA VAL A 42 11.88 5.95 -9.61
C VAL A 42 12.27 4.99 -8.48
N THR A 43 11.35 4.09 -8.13
CA THR A 43 11.57 3.04 -7.14
C THR A 43 10.77 1.78 -7.49
N PHE A 44 11.13 0.65 -6.89
CA PHE A 44 10.37 -0.58 -7.03
C PHE A 44 9.04 -0.49 -6.26
N TRP A 45 7.94 -0.95 -6.84
CA TRP A 45 6.62 -0.95 -6.17
C TRP A 45 6.56 -1.91 -4.98
N ARG A 46 7.38 -2.97 -4.99
CA ARG A 46 7.39 -4.01 -3.95
C ARG A 46 5.95 -4.50 -3.72
N SER A 47 5.59 -4.71 -2.46
CA SER A 47 4.29 -5.24 -2.07
C SER A 47 3.11 -4.32 -2.41
N ALA A 48 3.34 -3.05 -2.74
CA ALA A 48 2.28 -2.13 -3.19
C ALA A 48 1.71 -2.49 -4.57
N ALA A 49 2.37 -3.39 -5.31
CA ALA A 49 1.88 -3.86 -6.62
C ALA A 49 0.70 -4.83 -6.53
N LYS A 50 0.35 -5.35 -5.35
CA LYS A 50 -0.67 -6.40 -5.18
C LYS A 50 -2.04 -6.11 -5.82
N PRO A 51 -2.63 -4.90 -5.70
CA PRO A 51 -3.89 -4.60 -6.38
C PRO A 51 -3.78 -4.73 -7.90
N LEU A 52 -2.65 -4.33 -8.49
CA LEU A 52 -2.39 -4.48 -9.92
C LEU A 52 -2.13 -5.94 -10.31
N GLN A 53 -1.54 -6.74 -9.40
CA GLN A 53 -1.39 -8.19 -9.60
C GLN A 53 -2.72 -8.93 -9.49
N ALA A 54 -3.67 -8.40 -8.72
CA ALA A 54 -5.01 -8.96 -8.55
C ALA A 54 -5.97 -8.59 -9.70
N LEU A 55 -5.64 -7.58 -10.51
CA LEU A 55 -6.50 -7.11 -11.60
C LEU A 55 -6.94 -8.24 -12.55
N PRO A 56 -6.05 -9.11 -13.06
CA PRO A 56 -6.45 -10.19 -13.96
C PRO A 56 -7.47 -11.16 -13.33
N LEU A 57 -7.32 -11.47 -12.04
CA LEU A 57 -8.29 -12.30 -11.31
C LEU A 57 -9.69 -11.66 -11.33
N VAL A 58 -9.77 -10.34 -11.14
CA VAL A 58 -11.04 -9.61 -11.13
C VAL A 58 -11.60 -9.46 -12.55
N GLU A 59 -10.76 -9.05 -13.51
CA GLU A 59 -11.17 -8.78 -14.89
C GLU A 59 -11.63 -10.04 -15.63
N GLU A 60 -11.08 -11.21 -15.29
CA GLU A 60 -11.46 -12.49 -15.88
C GLU A 60 -12.66 -13.15 -15.17
N GLY A 61 -13.31 -12.46 -14.22
CA GLY A 61 -14.48 -12.98 -13.49
C GLY A 61 -14.12 -14.05 -12.45
N GLY A 62 -12.87 -14.05 -11.98
CA GLY A 62 -12.38 -14.99 -10.97
C GLY A 62 -13.06 -14.83 -9.62
N ILE A 63 -13.51 -13.62 -9.27
CA ILE A 63 -14.26 -13.36 -8.03
C ILE A 63 -15.54 -14.19 -8.02
N GLU A 64 -16.33 -14.12 -9.09
CA GLU A 64 -17.58 -14.86 -9.22
C GLU A 64 -17.32 -16.35 -9.38
N PHE A 65 -16.30 -16.73 -10.16
CA PHE A 65 -15.96 -18.13 -10.40
C PHE A 65 -15.59 -18.88 -9.12
N PHE A 66 -14.78 -18.25 -8.26
CA PHE A 66 -14.35 -18.84 -6.99
C PHE A 66 -15.29 -18.50 -5.82
N GLY A 67 -16.31 -17.66 -6.03
CA GLY A 67 -17.22 -17.21 -4.97
C GLY A 67 -16.55 -16.35 -3.91
N LEU A 68 -15.51 -15.60 -4.28
CA LEU A 68 -14.72 -14.79 -3.36
C LEU A 68 -15.51 -13.59 -2.84
N THR A 69 -15.34 -13.34 -1.56
CA THR A 69 -15.91 -12.20 -0.84
C THR A 69 -15.04 -10.96 -0.96
N ALA A 70 -15.59 -9.79 -0.61
CA ALA A 70 -14.82 -8.55 -0.55
C ALA A 70 -13.69 -8.61 0.49
N GLN A 71 -13.88 -9.38 1.56
CA GLN A 71 -12.87 -9.60 2.61
C GLN A 71 -11.67 -10.40 2.06
N GLU A 72 -11.93 -11.45 1.30
CA GLU A 72 -10.90 -12.29 0.67
C GLU A 72 -10.16 -11.52 -0.43
N LEU A 73 -10.88 -10.72 -1.22
CA LEU A 73 -10.27 -9.80 -2.20
C LEU A 73 -9.40 -8.73 -1.52
N ALA A 74 -9.83 -8.19 -0.39
CA ALA A 74 -9.01 -7.27 0.40
C ALA A 74 -7.71 -7.94 0.84
N VAL A 75 -7.78 -9.21 1.27
CA VAL A 75 -6.61 -10.01 1.62
C VAL A 75 -5.65 -10.21 0.44
N ILE A 76 -6.17 -10.49 -0.76
CA ILE A 76 -5.39 -10.64 -1.99
C ILE A 76 -4.68 -9.32 -2.36
N CYS A 77 -5.34 -8.18 -2.17
CA CYS A 77 -4.86 -6.87 -2.60
C CYS A 77 -3.85 -6.18 -1.65
N SER A 78 -3.58 -6.71 -0.46
CA SER A 78 -2.86 -5.97 0.58
C SER A 78 -1.74 -6.75 1.27
N SER A 79 -0.93 -6.04 2.07
CA SER A 79 0.16 -6.59 2.89
C SER A 79 -0.31 -6.68 4.33
N HIS A 80 -0.96 -7.79 4.67
CA HIS A 80 -1.58 -8.03 5.97
C HIS A 80 -0.54 -8.39 7.04
N GLY A 81 -0.75 -7.91 8.26
CA GLY A 81 0.09 -8.22 9.42
C GLY A 81 -0.21 -9.57 10.08
N GLY A 82 -1.23 -10.29 9.60
CA GLY A 82 -1.66 -11.57 10.17
C GLY A 82 -2.57 -11.43 11.40
N GLU A 83 -3.25 -10.30 11.55
CA GLU A 83 -4.33 -10.10 12.51
C GLU A 83 -5.44 -11.16 12.34
N THR A 84 -6.21 -11.39 13.40
CA THR A 84 -7.22 -12.45 13.46
C THR A 84 -8.18 -12.42 12.27
N GLU A 85 -8.63 -11.23 11.86
CA GLU A 85 -9.53 -11.03 10.73
C GLU A 85 -8.88 -11.44 9.40
N HIS A 86 -7.58 -11.17 9.24
CA HIS A 86 -6.84 -11.58 8.05
C HIS A 86 -6.68 -13.09 7.99
N ILE A 87 -6.37 -13.75 9.12
CA ILE A 87 -6.28 -15.21 9.19
C ILE A 87 -7.62 -15.84 8.86
N GLN A 88 -8.70 -15.32 9.44
CA GLN A 88 -10.06 -15.82 9.18
C GLN A 88 -10.43 -15.69 7.71
N ALA A 89 -10.15 -14.55 7.09
CA ALA A 89 -10.41 -14.34 5.67
C ALA A 89 -9.54 -15.24 4.77
N VAL A 90 -8.27 -15.49 5.09
CA VAL A 90 -7.45 -16.46 4.33
C VAL A 90 -8.01 -17.88 4.47
N ALA A 91 -8.44 -18.24 5.68
CA ALA A 91 -8.96 -19.57 5.98
C ALA A 91 -10.37 -19.83 5.42
N SER A 92 -11.07 -18.80 4.94
CA SER A 92 -12.39 -18.92 4.31
C SER A 92 -12.35 -19.08 2.78
N ILE A 93 -11.19 -18.86 2.16
CA ILE A 93 -10.92 -19.15 0.72
C ILE A 93 -10.85 -20.66 0.51
#